data_AF-A0A371KNP0-F1
#
_entry.id   AF-A0A371KNP0-F1
#
_cell.length_a   1.000
_cell.length_b   1.000
_cell.length_c   1.000
_cell.angle_alpha   90.00
_cell.angle_beta   90.00
_cell.angle_gamma   90.00
#
_symmetry.space_group_name_H-M   'P 1'
#
loop_
_entity.id
_entity.type
_entity.pdbx_description
1 polymer ?
#
loop_
_entity_poly.entity_id
_entity_poly.type
_entity_poly.pdbx_seq_one_letter_code
_entity_poly.pdbx_strand_id
1 'polypeptide(L)'
;MATNNDKIQFRGADEKRASQRLSEMRLGGINISELAREGLKEKLREALSNEERVELHQQYLDGELDEGVAKILIGDLLEDIEREREAVGKAETLSTDGVFQNE
;
A
#
# COMPACT_ATOMS: atom_id res chain seq x y z
N MET A 1 -16.81 -7.97 24.42
CA MET A 1 -15.87 -7.23 23.56
C MET A 1 -16.67 -6.70 22.39
N ALA A 2 -16.86 -5.39 22.30
CA ALA A 2 -17.57 -4.79 21.17
C ALA A 2 -16.63 -4.79 19.96
N THR A 3 -16.89 -5.62 18.97
CA THR A 3 -16.36 -5.44 17.62
C THR A 3 -17.02 -4.19 17.05
N ASN A 4 -16.46 -3.03 17.39
CA ASN A 4 -16.81 -1.78 16.74
C ASN A 4 -16.28 -1.92 15.31
N ASN A 5 -17.15 -2.35 14.39
CA ASN A 5 -16.89 -2.24 12.97
C ASN A 5 -16.90 -0.74 12.69
N ASP A 6 -15.76 -0.10 12.87
CA ASP A 6 -15.54 1.32 12.65
C ASP A 6 -15.83 1.60 11.17
N LYS A 7 -17.10 1.91 10.89
CA LYS A 7 -17.55 2.32 9.57
C LYS A 7 -16.87 3.64 9.28
N ILE A 8 -15.97 3.65 8.32
CA ILE A 8 -15.42 4.88 7.75
C ILE A 8 -16.59 5.66 7.13
N GLN A 9 -16.95 6.79 7.74
CA GLN A 9 -18.02 7.66 7.25
C GLN A 9 -17.41 8.80 6.43
N PHE A 10 -17.54 8.72 5.11
CA PHE A 10 -17.14 9.80 4.21
C PHE A 10 -18.14 10.96 4.27
N ARG A 11 -17.66 12.16 4.62
CA ARG A 11 -18.43 13.41 4.55
C ARG A 11 -18.22 14.10 3.20
N GLY A 12 -18.63 13.44 2.12
CA GLY A 12 -18.46 13.94 0.75
C GLY A 12 -19.79 14.19 0.05
N ALA A 13 -20.35 15.40 0.17
CA ALA A 13 -21.63 15.73 -0.46
C ALA A 13 -21.49 15.79 -2.00
N ASP A 14 -20.36 16.28 -2.50
CA ASP A 14 -20.11 16.41 -3.93
C ASP A 14 -19.64 15.10 -4.55
N GLU A 15 -18.84 14.32 -3.84
CA GLU A 15 -18.42 12.97 -4.24
C GLU A 15 -19.63 12.02 -4.33
N LYS A 16 -20.60 12.17 -3.43
CA LYS A 16 -21.87 11.46 -3.50
C LYS A 16 -22.67 11.86 -4.75
N ARG A 17 -22.76 13.16 -5.07
CA ARG A 17 -23.44 13.62 -6.30
C ARG A 17 -22.72 13.13 -7.55
N ALA A 18 -21.39 13.18 -7.56
CA ALA A 18 -20.57 12.72 -8.69
C ALA A 18 -20.74 11.22 -8.95
N SER A 19 -20.68 10.39 -7.90
CA SER A 19 -20.90 8.95 -8.00
C SER A 19 -22.34 8.61 -8.43
N GLN A 20 -23.35 9.36 -7.96
CA GLN A 20 -24.73 9.22 -8.43
C GLN A 20 -24.86 9.52 -9.93
N ARG A 21 -24.29 10.64 -10.40
CA ARG A 21 -24.27 10.98 -11.84
C ARG A 21 -23.63 9.89 -12.69
N LEU A 22 -22.50 9.35 -12.23
CA LEU A 22 -21.82 8.26 -12.93
C LEU A 22 -22.68 6.98 -12.97
N SER A 23 -23.40 6.68 -11.88
CA SER A 23 -24.34 5.57 -11.82
C SER A 23 -25.51 5.72 -12.79
N GLU A 24 -26.02 6.95 -12.97
CA GLU A 24 -27.11 7.26 -13.91
C GLU A 24 -26.68 7.06 -15.37
N MET A 25 -25.40 7.29 -15.69
CA MET A 25 -24.87 7.16 -17.04
C MET A 25 -24.54 5.72 -17.46
N ARG A 26 -24.26 4.81 -16.52
CA ARG A 26 -23.88 3.42 -16.80
C ARG A 26 -25.09 2.49 -16.77
N LEU A 27 -25.36 1.81 -17.89
CA LEU A 27 -26.30 0.68 -17.93
C LEU A 27 -25.84 -0.41 -16.96
N GLY A 28 -26.59 -0.60 -15.87
CA GLY A 28 -26.26 -1.54 -14.78
C GLY A 28 -25.84 -0.88 -13.46
N GLY A 29 -25.68 0.45 -13.43
CA GLY A 29 -25.27 1.19 -12.24
C GLY A 29 -23.79 1.00 -11.86
N ILE A 30 -23.40 1.53 -10.70
CA ILE A 30 -22.06 1.31 -10.11
C ILE A 30 -22.18 0.88 -8.65
N ASN A 31 -21.26 0.02 -8.22
CA ASN A 31 -21.11 -0.33 -6.80
C ASN A 31 -20.25 0.73 -6.09
N ILE A 32 -20.90 1.74 -5.52
CA ILE A 32 -20.22 2.87 -4.86
C ILE A 32 -19.36 2.39 -3.67
N SER A 33 -19.81 1.37 -2.94
CA SER A 33 -19.05 0.83 -1.80
C SER A 33 -17.76 0.15 -2.22
N GLU A 34 -17.79 -0.56 -3.34
CA GLU A 34 -16.61 -1.16 -3.93
C GLU A 34 -15.66 -0.09 -4.49
N LEU A 35 -16.19 0.90 -5.20
CA LEU A 35 -15.42 2.06 -5.67
C LEU A 35 -14.71 2.78 -4.51
N ALA A 36 -15.41 3.01 -3.40
CA ALA A 36 -14.83 3.65 -2.22
C ALA A 36 -13.74 2.77 -1.57
N ARG A 37 -13.93 1.45 -1.54
CA ARG A 37 -12.94 0.52 -0.98
C ARG A 37 -11.68 0.49 -1.84
N GLU A 38 -11.81 0.35 -3.15
CA GLU A 38 -10.65 0.33 -4.05
C GLU A 38 -9.95 1.69 -4.10
N GLY A 39 -10.71 2.79 -4.15
CA GLY A 39 -10.15 4.14 -4.08
C GLY A 39 -9.38 4.39 -2.78
N LEU A 40 -9.88 3.91 -1.64
CA LEU A 40 -9.15 4.02 -0.37
C LEU A 40 -7.84 3.23 -0.40
N LYS A 41 -7.85 1.99 -0.90
CA LYS A 41 -6.61 1.19 -1.04
C LYS A 41 -5.58 1.89 -1.92
N GLU A 42 -6.01 2.44 -3.05
CA GLU A 42 -5.14 3.19 -3.95
C GLU A 42 -4.52 4.41 -3.25
N LYS A 43 -5.34 5.24 -2.60
CA LYS A 43 -4.84 6.45 -1.92
C LYS A 43 -3.94 6.15 -0.73
N LEU A 44 -4.17 5.05 -0.01
CA LEU A 44 -3.25 4.60 1.04
C LEU A 44 -1.87 4.26 0.46
N ARG A 45 -1.82 3.56 -0.69
CA ARG A 45 -0.55 3.21 -1.36
C ARG A 45 0.19 4.42 -1.93
N GLU A 46 -0.56 5.37 -2.50
CA GLU A 46 -0.02 6.64 -3.02
C GLU A 46 0.57 7.52 -1.91
N ALA A 47 -0.04 7.50 -0.72
CA ALA A 47 0.41 8.29 0.42
C ALA A 47 1.70 7.76 1.07
N LEU A 48 2.02 6.47 0.89
CA LEU A 48 3.22 5.86 1.46
C LEU A 48 4.50 6.31 0.75
N SER A 49 5.45 6.80 1.53
CA SER A 49 6.83 7.01 1.08
C SER A 49 7.58 5.68 0.90
N ASN A 50 8.74 5.74 0.23
CA ASN A 50 9.59 4.56 0.06
C ASN A 50 10.13 4.03 1.39
N GLU A 51 10.48 4.91 2.34
CA GLU A 51 10.99 4.50 3.65
C GLU A 51 9.90 3.77 4.46
N GLU A 52 8.69 4.32 4.51
CA GLU A 52 7.54 3.69 5.19
C GLU A 52 7.18 2.33 4.56
N ARG A 53 7.34 2.18 3.24
CA ARG A 53 7.14 0.89 2.56
C ARG A 53 8.14 -0.16 3.00
N VAL A 54 9.41 0.20 3.12
CA VAL A 54 10.47 -0.72 3.58
C VAL A 54 10.22 -1.13 5.03
N GLU A 55 9.81 -0.20 5.88
CA GLU A 55 9.48 -0.48 7.28
C GLU A 55 8.29 -1.45 7.40
N LEU A 56 7.18 -1.17 6.68
CA LEU A 56 6.00 -2.03 6.67
C LEU A 56 6.31 -3.44 6.14
N HIS A 57 7.20 -3.56 5.16
CA HIS A 57 7.64 -4.85 4.65
C HIS A 57 8.43 -5.63 5.70
N GLN A 58 9.31 -4.98 6.45
CA GLN A 58 10.05 -5.61 7.53
C GLN A 58 9.10 -6.09 8.65
N GLN A 59 8.14 -5.25 9.05
CA GLN A 59 7.11 -5.62 10.03
C GLN A 59 6.26 -6.82 9.56
N TYR A 60 5.98 -6.94 8.26
CA TYR A 60 5.30 -8.10 7.70
C TYR A 60 6.14 -9.38 7.82
N LEU A 61 7.43 -9.31 7.48
CA LEU A 61 8.35 -10.46 7.61
C LEU A 61 8.52 -10.91 9.06
N ASP A 62 8.56 -9.96 9.98
CA ASP A 62 8.69 -10.21 11.42
C ASP A 62 7.37 -10.70 12.06
N GLY A 63 6.29 -10.77 11.27
CA GLY A 63 4.97 -11.22 11.71
C GLY A 63 4.20 -10.21 12.55
N GLU A 64 4.68 -8.97 12.61
CA GLU A 64 4.06 -7.86 13.36
C GLU A 64 2.93 -7.19 12.56
N LEU A 65 2.94 -7.32 11.23
CA LEU A 65 1.90 -6.80 10.34
C LEU A 65 0.98 -7.91 9.83
N ASP A 66 -0.33 -7.74 10.02
CA ASP A 66 -1.35 -8.65 9.51
C ASP A 66 -1.29 -8.76 7.98
N GLU A 67 -1.42 -9.98 7.45
CA GLU A 67 -1.32 -10.26 6.02
C GLU A 67 -2.36 -9.49 5.19
N GLY A 68 -3.58 -9.30 5.73
CA GLY A 68 -4.62 -8.52 5.07
C GLY A 68 -4.27 -7.04 4.96
N VAL A 69 -3.64 -6.48 6.00
CA VAL A 69 -3.15 -5.09 6.01
C VAL A 69 -1.95 -4.94 5.07
N ALA A 70 -1.01 -5.88 5.12
CA ALA A 70 0.15 -5.91 4.23
C ALA A 70 -0.27 -5.96 2.75
N LYS A 71 -1.26 -6.78 2.38
CA LYS A 71 -1.80 -6.81 1.00
C LYS A 71 -2.44 -5.49 0.57
N ILE A 72 -3.05 -4.76 1.50
CA ILE A 72 -3.63 -3.45 1.19
C ILE A 72 -2.53 -2.40 1.01
N LEU A 73 -1.57 -2.32 1.91
CA LEU A 73 -0.56 -1.24 1.91
C LEU A 73 0.61 -1.50 0.97
N ILE A 74 1.04 -2.76 0.87
CA ILE A 74 2.23 -3.17 0.12
C ILE A 74 1.83 -3.80 -1.23
N GLY A 75 0.72 -4.55 -1.31
CA GLY A 75 0.17 -5.04 -2.58
C GLY A 75 1.18 -5.79 -3.47
N ASP A 76 1.13 -5.57 -4.79
CA ASP A 76 2.10 -6.05 -5.81
C ASP A 76 3.49 -5.38 -5.67
N LEU A 77 3.60 -4.32 -4.87
CA LEU A 77 4.82 -3.57 -4.62
C LEU A 77 5.82 -4.36 -3.76
N LEU A 78 5.41 -5.50 -3.20
CA LEU A 78 6.32 -6.49 -2.60
C LEU A 78 7.41 -6.90 -3.59
N GLU A 79 7.04 -7.11 -4.87
CA GLU A 79 8.01 -7.49 -5.91
C GLU A 79 8.97 -6.35 -6.29
N ASP A 80 8.50 -5.10 -6.25
CA ASP A 80 9.36 -3.94 -6.51
C ASP A 80 10.28 -3.62 -5.33
N ILE A 81 9.80 -3.77 -4.09
CA ILE A 81 10.60 -3.62 -2.89
C ILE A 81 11.66 -4.72 -2.80
N GLU A 82 11.33 -5.98 -3.12
CA GLU A 82 12.32 -7.06 -3.19
C GLU A 82 13.38 -6.79 -4.27
N ARG A 83 12.99 -6.30 -5.45
CA ARG A 83 13.92 -5.88 -6.51
C ARG A 83 14.84 -4.74 -6.05
N GLU A 84 14.30 -3.74 -5.37
CA GLU A 84 15.08 -2.59 -4.88
C GLU A 84 16.01 -2.99 -3.73
N ARG A 85 15.55 -3.84 -2.79
CA ARG A 85 16.41 -4.41 -1.74
C ARG A 85 17.52 -5.28 -2.30
N GLU A 86 17.27 -6.08 -3.33
CA GLU A 86 18.32 -6.86 -3.98
C GLU A 86 19.37 -5.94 -4.64
N ALA A 87 18.93 -4.84 -5.25
CA ALA A 87 19.83 -3.85 -5.84
C ALA A 87 20.67 -3.13 -4.78
N VAL A 88 20.08 -2.79 -3.62
CA VAL A 88 20.79 -2.15 -2.49
C VAL A 88 21.72 -3.13 -1.77
N GLY A 89 21.28 -4.35 -1.50
CA GLY A 89 22.10 -5.40 -0.88
C GLY A 89 23.31 -5.79 -1.73
N LYS A 90 23.16 -5.80 -3.07
CA LYS A 90 24.29 -5.97 -4.00
C LYS A 90 25.31 -4.84 -3.90
N ALA A 91 24.88 -3.60 -3.61
CA ALA A 91 25.78 -2.46 -3.41
C ALA A 91 26.51 -2.51 -2.06
N GLU A 92 25.88 -3.04 -1.01
CA GLU A 92 26.53 -3.26 0.29
C GLU A 92 27.57 -4.38 0.25
N THR A 93 27.31 -5.47 -0.50
CA THR A 93 28.32 -6.52 -0.75
C THR A 93 29.49 -6.02 -1.60
N LEU A 94 29.28 -5.07 -2.52
CA LEU A 94 30.38 -4.48 -3.30
C LEU A 94 31.23 -3.49 -2.48
N SER A 95 30.65 -2.90 -1.43
CA SER A 95 31.34 -1.89 -0.60
C SER A 95 32.17 -2.50 0.53
N THR A 96 31.98 -3.79 0.85
CA THR A 96 32.77 -4.52 1.85
C THR A 96 33.90 -5.37 1.25
N ASP A 97 33.86 -5.65 -0.06
CA ASP A 97 34.96 -6.34 -0.77
C ASP A 97 36.11 -5.39 -1.18
N GLY A 98 35.95 -4.08 -0.97
CA GLY A 98 36.90 -3.04 -1.36
C GLY A 98 37.79 -2.50 -0.25
N VAL A 99 37.93 -3.20 0.89
CA VAL A 99 38.99 -2.85 1.86
C VAL A 99 40.32 -3.35 1.30
N PHE A 100 40.95 -2.51 0.48
CA PHE A 100 42.36 -2.63 0.16
C PHE A 100 43.16 -2.65 1.47
N GLN A 101 43.51 -3.84 1.95
CA GLN A 101 44.57 -4.01 2.93
C GLN A 101 45.93 -3.82 2.24
N ASN A 102 46.72 -2.88 2.78
CA ASN A 102 48.18 -2.87 2.97
C ASN A 102 49.08 -3.16 1.74
N GLU A 103 50.27 -2.60 1.55
CA GLU A 103 51.24 -1.88 2.38
C GLU A 103 52.25 -1.27 1.38
#